data_AF-A0A2X9Q6A3-F1
#
_entry.id   AF-A0A2X9Q6A3-F1
#
_cell.length_a   1.000
_cell.length_b   1.000
_cell.length_c   1.000
_cell.angle_alpha   90.00
_cell.angle_beta   90.00
_cell.angle_gamma   90.00
#
_symmetry.space_group_name_H-M   'P 1'
#
loop_
_entity.id
_entity.type
_entity.pdbx_description
1 polymer ?
#
loop_
_entity_poly.entity_id
_entity_poly.type
_entity_poly.pdbx_seq_one_letter_code
_entity_poly.pdbx_strand_id
1 'polypeptide(L)'
;MLPSIYKQHEERYAGYTLRQLCQEMHDLYARHNVKQLQKEMFRKEHFPRVSMNPQEANYAYLRGEVELVRLPDAEGRIAAEGALPYPPGVLCVVPGEIWGGAVLRYFSALEEGINLLPGFAPELQGVYIEEHDGRKQVWCYVIKPRDAQSTLLKGEKL
;
A
#
# COMPACT_ATOMS: atom_id res chain seq x y z
N MET A 1 -14.94 -27.02 -4.64
CA MET A 1 -13.49 -27.24 -4.54
C MET A 1 -12.80 -26.39 -5.59
N LEU A 2 -11.62 -25.84 -5.31
CA LEU A 2 -10.83 -25.00 -6.21
C LEU A 2 -9.53 -25.74 -6.59
N PRO A 3 -9.54 -26.64 -7.59
CA PRO A 3 -8.44 -27.57 -7.82
C PRO A 3 -7.11 -26.89 -8.17
N SER A 4 -7.18 -25.82 -8.96
CA SER A 4 -5.99 -25.07 -9.38
C SER A 4 -5.28 -24.38 -8.21
N ILE A 5 -6.05 -23.74 -7.32
CA ILE A 5 -5.52 -23.06 -6.13
C ILE A 5 -4.94 -24.08 -5.14
N TYR A 6 -5.65 -25.19 -4.93
CA TYR A 6 -5.15 -26.26 -4.06
C TYR A 6 -3.81 -26.80 -4.56
N LYS A 7 -3.69 -27.10 -5.86
CA LYS A 7 -2.44 -27.61 -6.45
C LYS A 7 -1.26 -26.64 -6.31
N GLN A 8 -1.51 -25.34 -6.31
CA GLN A 8 -0.47 -24.31 -6.14
C GLN A 8 -0.07 -24.10 -4.68
N HIS A 9 -0.96 -24.42 -3.73
CA HIS A 9 -0.81 -24.10 -2.32
C HIS A 9 -1.27 -25.27 -1.42
N GLU A 10 -0.82 -26.49 -1.74
CA GLU A 10 -1.29 -27.73 -1.12
C GLU A 10 -1.01 -27.76 0.38
N GLU A 11 0.20 -27.39 0.80
CA GLU A 11 0.57 -27.33 2.23
C GLU A 11 -0.35 -26.41 3.03
N ARG A 12 -0.73 -25.26 2.46
CA ARG A 12 -1.58 -24.26 3.11
C ARG A 12 -3.04 -24.70 3.22
N TYR A 13 -3.55 -25.41 2.21
CA TYR A 13 -4.97 -25.76 2.10
C TYR A 13 -5.26 -27.26 2.29
N ALA A 14 -4.28 -28.05 2.75
CA ALA A 14 -4.46 -29.45 3.08
C ALA A 14 -5.60 -29.64 4.11
N GLY A 15 -6.57 -30.48 3.76
CA GLY A 15 -7.73 -30.75 4.61
C GLY A 15 -8.77 -29.62 4.73
N TYR A 16 -8.62 -28.52 3.98
CA TYR A 16 -9.59 -27.44 4.00
C TYR A 16 -10.91 -27.82 3.33
N THR A 17 -12.00 -27.43 3.96
CA THR A 17 -13.30 -27.33 3.32
C THR A 17 -13.51 -25.94 2.72
N LEU A 18 -14.37 -25.83 1.69
CA LEU A 18 -14.75 -24.53 1.15
C LEU A 18 -15.37 -23.60 2.21
N ARG A 19 -16.12 -24.17 3.17
CA ARG A 19 -16.74 -23.39 4.26
C ARG A 19 -15.67 -22.74 5.14
N GLN A 20 -14.62 -23.48 5.50
CA GLN A 20 -13.51 -22.94 6.30
C GLN A 20 -12.81 -21.81 5.55
N LEU A 21 -12.52 -21.99 4.26
CA LEU A 21 -11.92 -20.95 3.43
C LEU A 21 -12.81 -19.70 3.37
N CYS A 22 -14.11 -19.85 3.08
CA CYS A 22 -15.03 -18.72 3.02
C CYS A 22 -15.14 -17.99 4.37
N GLN A 23 -15.14 -18.73 5.48
CA GLN A 23 -15.19 -18.14 6.82
C GLN A 23 -13.90 -17.36 7.13
N GLU A 24 -12.74 -17.94 6.84
CA GLU A 24 -11.45 -17.29 7.09
C GLU A 24 -11.30 -16.00 6.26
N MET A 25 -11.68 -16.05 4.97
CA MET A 25 -11.72 -14.86 4.13
C MET A 25 -12.65 -13.79 4.72
N HIS A 26 -13.86 -14.18 5.15
CA HIS A 26 -14.81 -13.26 5.75
C HIS A 26 -14.28 -12.63 7.04
N ASP A 27 -13.72 -13.45 7.93
CA ASP A 27 -13.20 -13.02 9.22
C ASP A 27 -12.07 -12.02 9.04
N LEU A 28 -11.18 -12.21 8.05
CA LEU A 28 -10.13 -11.26 7.68
C LEU A 28 -10.70 -9.88 7.30
N TYR A 29 -11.67 -9.83 6.38
CA TYR A 29 -12.27 -8.55 5.98
C TYR A 29 -13.07 -7.90 7.12
N ALA A 30 -13.71 -8.70 7.97
CA ALA A 30 -14.47 -8.23 9.12
C ALA A 30 -13.57 -7.65 10.22
N ARG A 31 -12.48 -8.32 10.60
CA ARG A 31 -11.56 -7.86 11.65
C ARG A 31 -10.88 -6.53 11.32
N HIS A 32 -10.57 -6.30 10.04
CA HIS A 32 -10.01 -5.03 9.58
C HIS A 32 -11.07 -3.98 9.24
N ASN A 33 -12.36 -4.33 9.39
CA ASN A 33 -13.50 -3.48 9.05
C ASN A 33 -13.35 -2.85 7.65
N VAL A 34 -12.98 -3.67 6.67
CA VAL A 34 -12.57 -3.21 5.33
C VAL A 34 -13.64 -2.34 4.65
N LYS A 35 -14.92 -2.65 4.84
CA LYS A 35 -16.02 -1.82 4.30
C LYS A 35 -15.95 -0.37 4.79
N GLN A 36 -15.55 -0.18 6.04
CA GLN A 36 -15.49 1.14 6.68
C GLN A 36 -14.24 1.87 6.18
N LEU A 37 -13.10 1.19 6.06
CA LEU A 37 -11.90 1.76 5.46
C LEU A 37 -12.14 2.21 4.02
N GLN A 38 -12.80 1.37 3.21
CA GLN A 38 -13.19 1.74 1.84
C GLN A 38 -14.10 2.97 1.82
N LYS A 39 -15.05 3.08 2.76
CA LYS A 39 -15.88 4.29 2.87
C LYS A 39 -15.04 5.51 3.25
N GLU A 40 -14.19 5.39 4.26
CA GLU A 40 -13.35 6.49 4.78
C GLU A 40 -12.38 7.01 3.71
N MET A 41 -11.71 6.14 2.95
CA MET A 41 -10.77 6.54 1.89
C MET A 41 -11.38 7.54 0.87
N PHE A 42 -12.70 7.53 0.67
CA PHE A 42 -13.39 8.41 -0.27
C PHE A 42 -14.31 9.44 0.40
N ARG A 43 -14.12 9.71 1.70
CA ARG A 43 -14.80 10.79 2.42
C ARG A 43 -13.85 11.95 2.59
N LYS A 44 -14.32 13.16 2.25
CA LYS A 44 -13.54 14.40 2.34
C LYS A 44 -12.83 14.61 3.68
N GLU A 45 -13.48 14.24 4.78
CA GLU A 45 -12.93 14.34 6.15
C GLU A 45 -11.70 13.46 6.40
N HIS A 46 -11.51 12.41 5.59
CA HIS A 46 -10.49 11.38 5.76
C HIS A 46 -9.52 11.32 4.59
N PHE A 47 -9.60 12.26 3.65
CA PHE A 47 -8.64 12.29 2.55
C PHE A 47 -7.21 12.46 3.06
N PRO A 48 -6.24 11.79 2.42
CA PRO A 48 -4.83 12.07 2.65
C PRO A 48 -4.54 13.57 2.54
N ARG A 49 -3.64 14.06 3.39
CA ARG A 49 -3.25 15.46 3.33
C ARG A 49 -2.35 15.69 2.12
N VAL A 50 -2.74 16.63 1.25
CA VAL A 50 -1.86 17.13 0.18
C VAL A 50 -0.72 17.93 0.80
N SER A 51 0.53 17.50 0.56
CA SER A 51 1.73 18.19 1.03
C SER A 51 2.57 18.78 -0.11
N MET A 52 2.40 18.26 -1.32
CA MET A 52 3.13 18.65 -2.51
C MET A 52 2.18 18.57 -3.72
N ASN A 53 2.36 19.45 -4.70
CA ASN A 53 1.60 19.35 -5.95
C ASN A 53 1.98 18.03 -6.66
N PRO A 54 1.02 17.25 -7.21
CA PRO A 54 1.33 16.04 -7.98
C PRO A 54 2.39 16.23 -9.08
N GLN A 55 2.43 17.39 -9.72
CA GLN A 55 3.46 17.68 -10.73
C GLN A 55 4.87 17.75 -10.11
N GLU A 56 5.01 18.38 -8.94
CA GLU A 56 6.28 18.46 -8.21
C GLU A 56 6.71 17.09 -7.70
N ALA A 57 5.77 16.29 -7.21
CA ALA A 57 6.02 14.91 -6.78
C ALA A 57 6.51 14.05 -7.94
N ASN A 58 5.87 14.17 -9.11
CA ASN A 58 6.32 13.49 -10.33
C ASN A 58 7.71 13.95 -10.77
N TYR A 59 8.02 15.25 -10.70
CA TYR A 59 9.37 15.72 -11.02
C TYR A 59 10.42 15.22 -10.02
N ALA A 60 10.10 15.14 -8.74
CA ALA A 60 10.97 14.55 -7.73
C ALA A 60 11.20 13.05 -8.00
N TYR A 61 10.15 12.31 -8.35
CA TYR A 61 10.23 10.91 -8.77
C TYR A 61 11.16 10.74 -9.98
N LEU A 62 10.97 11.54 -11.04
CA LEU A 62 11.83 11.52 -12.24
C LEU A 62 13.30 11.89 -11.96
N ARG A 63 13.56 12.71 -10.92
CA ARG A 63 14.92 13.03 -10.48
C ARG A 63 15.54 11.98 -9.55
N GLY A 64 14.83 10.91 -9.21
CA GLY A 64 15.29 9.91 -8.24
C GLY A 64 15.34 10.43 -6.80
N GLU A 65 14.61 11.51 -6.49
CA GLU A 65 14.47 12.09 -5.15
C GLU A 65 13.47 11.29 -4.29
N VAL A 66 13.50 9.97 -4.44
CA VAL A 66 12.57 9.03 -3.83
C VAL A 66 13.34 7.88 -3.20
N GLU A 67 12.72 7.26 -2.22
CA GLU A 67 13.19 6.03 -1.60
C GLU A 67 12.05 5.02 -1.52
N LEU A 68 12.39 3.74 -1.66
CA LEU A 68 11.47 2.64 -1.48
C LEU A 68 11.44 2.26 0.00
N VAL A 69 10.26 2.30 0.62
CA VAL A 69 10.07 1.97 2.03
C VAL A 69 8.98 0.93 2.19
N ARG A 70 9.01 0.18 3.30
CA ARG A 70 7.90 -0.71 3.64
C ARG A 70 6.67 0.14 3.91
N LEU A 71 5.50 -0.36 3.53
CA LEU A 71 4.24 0.34 3.69
C LEU A 71 4.00 0.83 5.13
N PRO A 72 4.26 0.05 6.20
CA PRO A 72 4.12 0.56 7.58
C PRO A 72 5.05 1.73 7.91
N ASP A 73 6.22 1.80 7.27
CA ASP A 73 7.21 2.87 7.48
C ASP A 73 6.89 4.12 6.62
N ALA A 74 5.85 4.04 5.77
CA ALA A 74 5.41 5.16 4.94
C ALA A 74 4.51 6.14 5.69
N GLU A 75 4.03 5.84 6.90
CA GLU A 75 3.15 6.75 7.64
C GLU A 75 3.79 8.15 7.81
N GLY A 76 3.06 9.20 7.45
CA GLY A 76 3.56 10.57 7.50
C GLY A 76 4.50 10.96 6.36
N ARG A 77 4.84 10.03 5.45
CA ARG A 77 5.70 10.28 4.28
C ARG A 77 4.87 10.67 3.05
N ILE A 78 5.47 11.45 2.16
CA ILE A 78 4.81 11.90 0.93
C ILE A 78 4.90 10.79 -0.12
N ALA A 79 3.75 10.33 -0.63
CA ALA A 79 3.69 9.37 -1.72
C ALA A 79 4.32 9.95 -2.99
N ALA A 80 5.22 9.20 -3.61
CA ALA A 80 5.81 9.58 -4.89
C ALA A 80 4.99 9.10 -6.09
N GLU A 81 4.24 8.02 -5.90
CA GLU A 81 3.35 7.42 -6.89
C GLU A 81 1.91 7.37 -6.36
N GLY A 82 0.96 7.19 -7.27
CA GLY A 82 -0.43 6.94 -6.88
C GLY A 82 -0.66 5.47 -6.58
N ALA A 83 -1.25 5.15 -5.42
CA ALA A 83 -1.54 3.77 -5.07
C ALA A 83 -3.00 3.41 -5.37
N LEU A 84 -3.19 2.32 -6.10
CA LEU A 84 -4.48 1.82 -6.56
C LEU A 84 -4.64 0.36 -6.13
N PRO A 85 -5.59 0.07 -5.24
CA PRO A 85 -5.97 -1.29 -4.90
C PRO A 85 -7.24 -1.72 -5.66
N TYR A 86 -7.37 -3.02 -5.99
CA TYR A 86 -8.62 -3.60 -6.44
C TYR A 86 -9.20 -4.59 -5.42
N PRO A 87 -10.41 -4.33 -4.89
CA PRO A 87 -11.25 -3.13 -5.09
C PRO A 87 -10.70 -1.88 -4.36
N PRO A 88 -11.16 -0.65 -4.70
CA PRO A 88 -12.20 -0.33 -5.70
C PRO A 88 -11.70 -0.12 -7.14
N GLY A 89 -10.40 -0.17 -7.41
CA GLY A 89 -9.85 0.07 -8.74
C GLY A 89 -9.67 1.55 -9.10
N VAL A 90 -9.54 2.42 -8.09
CA VAL A 90 -9.21 3.84 -8.26
C VAL A 90 -8.11 4.25 -7.27
N LEU A 91 -7.43 5.36 -7.54
CA LEU A 91 -6.38 5.89 -6.68
C LEU A 91 -6.94 6.21 -5.28
N CYS A 92 -6.29 5.66 -4.24
CA CYS A 92 -6.61 5.93 -2.84
C CYS A 92 -5.64 6.93 -2.21
N VAL A 93 -4.43 7.04 -2.75
CA VAL A 93 -3.47 8.12 -2.50
C VAL A 93 -2.89 8.54 -3.85
N VAL A 94 -2.68 9.83 -4.04
CA VAL A 94 -2.05 10.38 -5.26
C VAL A 94 -0.65 10.93 -4.96
N PRO A 95 0.23 11.08 -5.97
CA PRO A 95 1.54 11.68 -5.76
C PRO A 95 1.43 13.05 -5.07
N GLY A 96 2.25 13.27 -4.04
CA GLY A 96 2.26 14.50 -3.26
C GLY A 96 1.34 14.52 -2.05
N GLU A 97 0.48 13.51 -1.88
CA GLU A 97 -0.26 13.27 -0.64
C GLU A 97 0.56 12.51 0.39
N ILE A 98 0.19 12.65 1.66
CA ILE A 98 0.83 11.96 2.78
C ILE A 98 0.15 10.61 3.04
N TRP A 99 0.93 9.54 3.07
CA TRP A 99 0.47 8.21 3.52
C TRP A 99 -0.01 8.24 4.98
N GLY A 100 -1.17 7.65 5.22
CA GLY A 100 -1.72 7.52 6.57
C GLY A 100 -3.19 7.16 6.59
N GLY A 101 -3.79 7.22 7.78
CA GLY A 101 -5.24 7.16 7.97
C GLY A 101 -5.89 5.89 7.41
N ALA A 102 -7.04 6.06 6.73
CA ALA A 102 -7.79 4.93 6.17
C ALA A 102 -7.05 4.21 5.04
N VAL A 103 -6.30 4.95 4.20
CA VAL A 103 -5.59 4.40 3.05
C VAL A 103 -4.49 3.44 3.51
N LEU A 104 -3.63 3.89 4.44
CA LEU A 104 -2.54 3.07 4.94
C LEU A 104 -3.05 1.80 5.65
N ARG A 105 -4.08 1.95 6.50
CA ARG A 105 -4.73 0.82 7.18
C ARG A 105 -5.36 -0.17 6.20
N TYR A 106 -5.93 0.32 5.10
CA TYR A 106 -6.52 -0.52 4.07
C TYR A 106 -5.46 -1.35 3.34
N PHE A 107 -4.39 -0.72 2.84
CA PHE A 107 -3.30 -1.45 2.17
C PHE A 107 -2.60 -2.42 3.12
N SER A 108 -2.48 -2.09 4.41
CA SER A 108 -1.93 -3.01 5.43
C SER A 108 -2.81 -4.26 5.61
N ALA A 109 -4.14 -4.11 5.58
CA ALA A 109 -5.06 -5.24 5.62
C ALA A 109 -4.95 -6.12 4.35
N LEU A 110 -4.70 -5.50 3.19
CA LEU A 110 -4.47 -6.23 1.94
C LEU A 110 -3.14 -7.00 1.96
N GLU A 111 -2.06 -6.43 2.52
CA GLU A 111 -0.79 -7.14 2.75
C GLU A 111 -1.00 -8.39 3.61
N GLU A 112 -1.76 -8.27 4.70
CA GLU A 112 -2.05 -9.42 5.55
C GLU A 112 -2.83 -10.49 4.77
N GLY A 113 -3.81 -10.09 3.96
CA GLY A 113 -4.55 -11.00 3.09
C GLY A 113 -3.68 -11.74 2.07
N ILE A 114 -2.69 -11.07 1.49
CA ILE A 114 -1.73 -11.69 0.55
C ILE A 114 -0.97 -12.86 1.21
N ASN A 115 -0.64 -12.72 2.50
CA ASN A 115 0.11 -13.74 3.24
C ASN A 115 -0.78 -14.86 3.77
N LEU A 116 -1.97 -14.54 4.28
CA LEU A 116 -2.86 -15.53 4.88
C LEU A 116 -3.62 -16.38 3.86
N LEU A 117 -3.93 -15.80 2.70
CA LEU A 117 -4.80 -16.38 1.67
C LEU A 117 -4.10 -16.45 0.31
N PRO A 118 -3.00 -17.21 0.18
CA PRO A 118 -2.28 -17.33 -1.08
C PRO A 118 -3.20 -17.86 -2.19
N GLY A 119 -3.17 -17.23 -3.36
CA GLY A 119 -4.10 -17.49 -4.47
C GLY A 119 -5.34 -16.59 -4.49
N PHE A 120 -5.55 -15.76 -3.46
CA PHE A 120 -6.64 -14.77 -3.38
C PHE A 120 -6.14 -13.34 -3.13
N ALA A 121 -4.87 -13.09 -3.45
CA ALA A 121 -4.26 -11.78 -3.33
C ALA A 121 -5.02 -10.75 -4.19
N PRO A 122 -5.36 -9.57 -3.64
CA PRO A 122 -5.91 -8.48 -4.42
C PRO A 122 -4.85 -7.91 -5.38
N GLU A 123 -5.31 -7.27 -6.45
CA GLU A 123 -4.42 -6.54 -7.34
C GLU A 123 -4.06 -5.19 -6.72
N LEU A 124 -2.76 -4.87 -6.69
CA LEU A 124 -2.22 -3.62 -6.17
C LEU A 124 -1.32 -2.98 -7.24
N GLN A 125 -1.50 -1.70 -7.48
CA GLN A 125 -0.68 -0.89 -8.40
C GLN A 125 -0.14 0.34 -7.67
N GLY A 126 1.03 0.83 -8.09
CA GLY A 126 1.75 1.92 -7.41
C GLY A 126 2.36 1.54 -6.06
N VAL A 127 2.38 0.24 -5.76
CA VAL A 127 3.09 -0.39 -4.65
C VAL A 127 3.71 -1.69 -5.15
N TYR A 128 4.73 -2.17 -4.45
CA TYR A 128 5.56 -3.29 -4.86
C TYR A 128 5.48 -4.38 -3.81
N ILE A 129 5.27 -5.61 -4.24
CA ILE A 129 5.25 -6.76 -3.33
C ILE A 129 6.61 -7.43 -3.42
N GLU A 130 7.35 -7.42 -2.31
CA GLU A 130 8.62 -8.11 -2.19
C GLU A 130 8.52 -9.24 -1.16
N GLU A 131 9.26 -10.33 -1.37
CA GLU A 131 9.31 -11.44 -0.42
C GLU A 131 10.58 -11.34 0.44
N HIS A 132 10.38 -11.27 1.76
CA HIS A 132 11.43 -11.19 2.77
C HIS A 132 11.12 -12.20 3.87
N ASP A 133 12.07 -13.09 4.18
CA ASP A 133 11.93 -14.15 5.20
C ASP A 133 10.66 -15.03 5.02
N GLY A 134 10.31 -15.35 3.78
CA GLY A 134 9.13 -16.16 3.44
C GLY A 134 7.79 -15.43 3.62
N ARG A 135 7.83 -14.11 3.85
CA ARG A 135 6.65 -13.25 3.96
C ARG A 135 6.64 -12.20 2.85
N LYS A 136 5.48 -12.01 2.24
CA LYS A 136 5.26 -10.93 1.26
C LYS A 136 5.02 -9.61 1.99
N GLN A 137 5.79 -8.60 1.68
CA GLN A 137 5.70 -7.25 2.24
C GLN A 137 5.35 -6.27 1.11
N VAL A 138 4.50 -5.30 1.42
CA VAL A 138 4.15 -4.22 0.49
C VAL A 138 5.10 -3.06 0.72
N TRP A 139 5.67 -2.55 -0.36
CA TRP A 139 6.61 -1.43 -0.41
C TRP A 139 6.06 -0.33 -1.30
N CYS A 140 6.44 0.91 -1.04
CA CYS A 140 6.02 2.06 -1.85
C CYS A 140 7.13 3.11 -1.96
N TYR A 141 7.15 3.84 -3.07
CA TYR A 141 8.05 4.98 -3.20
C TYR A 141 7.49 6.19 -2.47
N VAL A 142 8.35 6.79 -1.64
CA VAL A 142 8.08 8.04 -0.94
C VAL A 142 9.12 9.08 -1.31
N ILE A 143 8.74 10.36 -1.27
CA ILE A 143 9.67 11.47 -1.49
C ILE A 143 10.69 11.49 -0.35
N LYS A 144 11.98 11.59 -0.70
CA LYS A 144 13.06 11.76 0.28
C LYS A 144 12.88 13.08 1.02
N PRO A 145 13.11 13.13 2.34
CA PRO A 145 13.17 14.40 3.05
C PRO A 145 14.28 15.23 2.41
N ARG A 146 14.02 16.51 2.12
CA ARG A 146 15.11 17.41 1.73
C ARG A 146 16.00 17.59 2.95
N ASP A 147 17.25 17.11 2.89
CA ASP A 147 18.23 17.42 3.92
C ASP A 147 18.32 18.94 4.09
N ALA A 148 18.22 19.41 5.33
CA ALA A 148 18.38 20.82 5.69
C ALA A 148 19.76 21.40 5.28
N GLN A 149 20.68 20.56 4.79
CA GLN A 149 22.01 20.97 4.32
C GLN A 149 22.04 21.54 2.89
N SER A 150 21.04 21.29 2.04
CA SER A 150 21.05 21.84 0.66
C SER A 150 20.81 23.37 0.63
N THR A 151 20.26 23.95 1.70
CA THR A 151 20.00 25.39 1.79
C THR A 151 21.26 26.21 2.12
N LEU A 152 22.33 25.59 2.62
CA LEU A 152 23.58 26.28 2.97
C LEU A 152 24.50 26.55 1.75
N LEU A 153 24.29 25.86 0.62
CA LEU A 153 25.15 25.99 -0.56
C LEU A 153 24.67 27.02 -1.60
N LYS A 154 23.54 27.71 -1.35
CA LYS A 154 23.05 28.79 -2.24
C LYS A 154 23.44 30.21 -1.78
N GLY A 155 24.46 30.30 -0.94
CA GLY A 155 24.89 31.54 -0.28
C GLY A 155 26.13 32.23 -0.87
N GLU A 156 26.71 31.76 -1.97
CA GLU A 156 27.86 32.44 -2.60
C GLU A 156 27.42 33.22 -3.85
N LYS A 157 27.30 34.53 -3.67
CA LYS A 157 27.26 35.51 -4.76
C LYS A 157 28.65 35.61 -5.39
N LEU A 158 28.70 35.52 -6.72
CA LEU A 158 29.73 36.15 -7.56
C LEU A 158 29.11 37.37 -8.24
#